data_AF-A0A1S1UIY4-F1
#
_entry.id   AF-A0A1S1UIY4-F1
#
_cell.length_a   1.000
_cell.length_b   1.000
_cell.length_c   1.000
_cell.angle_alpha   90.00
_cell.angle_beta   90.00
_cell.angle_gamma   90.00
#
_symmetry.space_group_name_H-M   'P 1'
#
loop_
_entity.id
_entity.type
_entity.pdbx_description
1 polymer ?
#
loop_
_entity_poly.entity_id
_entity_poly.type
_entity_poly.pdbx_seq_one_letter_code
_entity_poly.pdbx_strand_id
1 'polypeptide(L)' 'MQELRQQLQKNPSVKQVFDPWYMEADTRDQSPQTANEQRSKNETIHADHLHLTLNDPQIL' A
#
# COMPACT_ATOMS: atom_id res chain seq x y z
N MET A 1 6.53 -2.64 12.56
CA MET A 1 6.35 -2.39 11.11
C MET A 1 5.43 -3.40 10.44
N GLN A 2 5.69 -4.72 10.51
CA GLN A 2 4.79 -5.73 9.93
C GLN A 2 3.35 -5.68 10.47
N GLU A 3 3.17 -5.48 11.78
CA GLU A 3 1.85 -5.50 12.41
C GLU A 3 0.93 -4.36 11.93
N LEU A 4 1.45 -3.13 11.87
CA LEU A 4 0.72 -1.97 11.33
C LEU A 4 0.24 -2.24 9.90
N ARG A 5 1.11 -2.79 9.07
CA ARG A 5 0.83 -3.07 7.66
C ARG A 5 -0.28 -4.12 7.50
N GLN A 6 -0.22 -5.18 8.30
CA GLN A 6 -1.27 -6.20 8.34
C GLN A 6 -2.61 -5.63 8.80
N GLN A 7 -2.62 -4.69 9.74
CA GLN A 7 -3.85 -4.02 10.17
C GLN A 7 -4.42 -3.11 9.08
N LEU A 8 -3.57 -2.36 8.38
CA LEU A 8 -3.98 -1.50 7.27
C LEU A 8 -4.57 -2.31 6.11
N GLN A 9 -3.95 -3.45 5.75
CA GLN A 9 -4.48 -4.35 4.72
C GLN A 9 -5.84 -4.95 5.08
N LYS A 10 -6.12 -5.17 6.37
CA LYS A 10 -7.43 -5.67 6.85
C LYS A 10 -8.52 -4.61 6.86
N ASN A 11 -8.16 -3.33 6.76
CA ASN A 11 -9.14 -2.24 6.81
C ASN A 11 -9.82 -2.10 5.43
N PRO A 12 -11.16 -2.27 5.34
CA PRO A 12 -11.87 -2.23 4.06
C PRO A 12 -11.81 -0.88 3.35
N SER A 13 -11.57 0.21 4.07
CA SER A 13 -11.42 1.55 3.51
C SER A 13 -10.04 1.77 2.88
N VAL A 14 -9.02 1.00 3.26
CA VAL A 14 -7.70 1.08 2.61
C VAL A 14 -7.77 0.36 1.27
N LYS A 15 -7.28 1.00 0.22
CA LYS A 15 -7.18 0.43 -1.14
C LYS A 15 -5.72 0.15 -1.51
N GLN A 16 -4.79 1.03 -1.15
CA GLN A 16 -3.38 0.89 -1.51
C GLN A 16 -2.49 1.16 -0.31
N VAL A 17 -1.40 0.41 -0.22
CA VAL A 17 -0.35 0.56 0.79
C VAL A 17 0.99 0.45 0.07
N PHE A 18 1.67 1.58 -0.10
CA PHE A 18 3.03 1.62 -0.68
C PHE A 18 4.02 2.07 0.37
N ASP A 19 5.14 1.37 0.49
CA ASP A 19 6.18 1.71 1.44
C ASP A 19 7.57 1.32 0.92
N PRO A 20 8.65 1.64 1.67
CA PRO A 20 10.02 1.39 1.23
C PRO A 20 10.36 -0.07 0.97
N TRP A 21 9.54 -1.01 1.44
CA TRP A 21 9.79 -2.44 1.36
C TRP A 21 8.81 -3.17 0.46
N TYR A 22 7.55 -2.71 0.39
CA TYR A 22 6.49 -3.39 -0.36
C TYR A 22 5.56 -2.44 -1.08
N MET A 23 5.04 -2.92 -2.21
CA MET A 23 4.03 -2.25 -3.02
C MET A 23 2.76 -3.11 -3.03
N GLU A 24 1.70 -2.62 -2.40
CA GLU A 24 0.35 -3.19 -2.44
C GLU A 24 -0.62 -2.23 -3.13
N ALA A 25 -1.00 -2.56 -4.37
CA ALA A 25 -1.79 -1.70 -5.23
C ALA A 25 -3.30 -1.93 -5.11
N ASP A 26 -3.73 -3.07 -4.56
CA ASP A 26 -5.11 -3.35 -4.21
C ASP A 26 -5.18 -4.31 -3.02
N THR A 27 -5.34 -3.76 -1.82
CA THR A 27 -5.44 -4.56 -0.58
C THR A 27 -6.63 -5.53 -0.55
N ARG A 28 -7.57 -5.45 -1.50
CA ARG A 28 -8.81 -6.24 -1.54
C ARG A 28 -8.74 -7.44 -2.47
N ASP A 29 -7.76 -7.47 -3.37
CA ASP A 29 -7.65 -8.53 -4.39
C ASP A 29 -7.04 -9.83 -3.83
N GLN A 30 -6.53 -9.80 -2.59
CA GLN A 30 -5.86 -10.90 -1.87
C GLN A 30 -4.58 -11.39 -2.56
N SER A 31 -4.07 -10.65 -3.54
CA SER A 31 -2.78 -10.92 -4.16
C SER A 31 -1.66 -10.75 -3.13
N PRO A 32 -0.56 -11.51 -3.26
CA PRO A 32 0.64 -11.22 -2.49
C PRO A 32 1.20 -9.85 -2.87
N GLN A 33 1.48 -9.02 -1.86
CA GLN A 33 2.22 -7.78 -2.05
C GLN A 33 3.55 -8.02 -2.77
N THR A 34 3.95 -7.06 -3.61
CA THR A 34 5.22 -7.12 -4.32
C THR A 34 6.31 -6.39 -3.53
N ALA A 35 7.57 -6.83 -3.63
CA ALA A 35 8.67 -6.10 -3.00
C ALA A 35 8.91 -4.78 -3.73
N ASN A 36 9.18 -3.70 -2.98
CA ASN A 36 9.67 -2.45 -3.55
C ASN A 36 11.16 -2.62 -3.87
N GLU A 37 11.46 -2.88 -5.14
CA GLU A 37 12.83 -3.07 -5.63
C GLU A 37 13.45 -1.75 -6.13
N GLN A 38 12.72 -0.63 -6.02
CA GLN A 38 13.13 0.70 -6.47
C GLN A 38 13.50 0.75 -7.96
N ARG A 39 12.83 -0.07 -8.79
CA ARG A 39 13.12 -0.17 -10.24
C ARG A 39 12.33 0.84 -11.07
N SER A 40 11.11 1.15 -10.64
CA SER A 40 10.20 2.06 -11.31
C SER A 40 10.12 3.42 -10.61
N LYS A 41 9.68 4.46 -11.34
CA LYS A 41 9.41 5.78 -10.75
C LYS A 41 8.45 5.67 -9.57
N ASN A 42 7.37 4.87 -9.71
CA ASN A 42 6.39 4.68 -8.66
C ASN A 42 7.00 4.03 -7.42
N GLU A 43 7.90 3.06 -7.57
CA GLU A 43 8.62 2.48 -6.44
C GLU A 43 9.56 3.48 -5.76
N THR A 44 10.33 4.23 -6.55
CA THR A 44 11.32 5.18 -6.02
C THR A 44 10.71 6.33 -5.23
N ILE A 45 9.50 6.79 -5.59
CA ILE A 45 8.86 7.87 -4.83
C ILE A 45 8.48 7.41 -3.42
N HIS A 46 8.24 6.11 -3.19
CA HIS A 46 7.87 5.57 -1.88
C HIS A 46 9.07 4.99 -1.10
N ALA A 47 10.29 5.36 -1.46
CA ALA A 47 11.51 4.79 -0.87
C ALA A 47 11.76 5.21 0.59
N ASP A 48 11.08 6.24 1.09
CA ASP A 48 11.32 6.82 2.41
C ASP A 48 10.05 7.12 3.23
N HIS A 49 8.87 6.74 2.74
CA HIS A 49 7.61 7.00 3.43
C HIS A 49 6.53 5.95 3.15
N LEU A 50 5.53 5.91 4.03
CA LEU A 50 4.32 5.12 3.87
C LEU A 50 3.25 5.96 3.15
N HIS A 51 2.79 5.50 1.99
CA HIS A 51 1.66 6.07 1.27
C HIS A 51 0.43 5.17 1.43
N LEU A 52 -0.71 5.81 1.70
CA LEU A 52 -2.00 5.13 1.84
C LEU A 52 -3.02 5.79 0.91
N THR A 53 -3.68 4.96 0.11
CA THR A 53 -4.87 5.39 -0.63
C THR A 53 -6.09 4.81 0.07
N LEU A 54 -7.00 5.68 0.49
CA LEU A 54 -8.28 5.30 1.09
C LEU A 54 -9.40 5.46 0.07
N ASN A 55 -10.41 4.59 0.16
CA ASN A 55 -11.69 4.76 -0.51
C ASN A 55 -12.70 5.24 0.53
N ASP A 56 -13.07 6.51 0.46
CA ASP A 56 -14.17 7.06 1.24
C ASP A 56 -15.41 7.15 0.34
N PRO A 57 -16.49 6.38 0.62
CA PRO A 57 -17.71 6.44 -0.18
C PRO A 57 -18.37 7.82 -0.26
N GLN A 58 -18.04 8.74 0.64
CA GLN A 58 -18.59 10.10 0.69
C GLN A 58 -17.75 11.10 -0.12
N ILE A 59 -16.55 10.72 -0.55
CA ILE A 59 -15.66 11.55 -1.37
C ILE A 59 -15.65 10.95 -2.78
N LEU A 60 -16.40 11.58 -3.69
CA LEU A 60 -16.54 11.19 -5.11
C LEU A 60 -15.25 11.38 -5.90
#